data_AF-W4QNG5-F1
#
_entry.id   AF-W4QNG5-F1
#
_cell.length_a   1.000
_cell.length_b   1.000
_cell.length_c   1.000
_cell.angle_alpha   90.00
_cell.angle_beta   90.00
_cell.angle_gamma   90.00
#
_symmetry.space_group_name_H-M   'P 1'
#
loop_
_entity.id
_entity.type
_entity.pdbx_description
1 polymer ?
#
loop_
_entity_poly.entity_id
_entity_poly.type
_entity_poly.pdbx_seq_one_letter_code
_entity_poly.pdbx_strand_id
1 'polypeptide(L)'
;MIDWVDSSAGDIRADVYRTYLLYSQFSSELANMYLRLYCEKSRLLSSEVFQWAPIIAGARLSENVSSENSERLMEIISHYCPL
;
A
#
# COMPACT_ATOMS: atom_id res chain seq x y z
N MET A 1 4.46 1.78 17.57
CA MET A 1 4.17 0.49 16.92
C MET A 1 4.10 -0.58 18.01
N ILE A 2 3.01 -1.34 18.00
CA ILE A 2 2.76 -2.54 18.84
C ILE A 2 2.41 -3.68 17.87
N ASP A 3 2.25 -4.91 18.36
CA ASP A 3 1.87 -6.10 17.56
C ASP A 3 2.93 -6.57 16.54
N TRP A 4 4.09 -7.00 17.05
CA TRP A 4 5.24 -7.43 16.23
C TRP A 4 5.25 -8.94 15.89
N VAL A 5 4.20 -9.69 16.24
CA VAL A 5 4.20 -11.16 16.14
C VAL A 5 4.36 -11.66 14.70
N ASP A 6 3.83 -10.91 13.73
CA ASP A 6 3.89 -11.24 12.29
C ASP A 6 4.96 -10.44 11.53
N SER A 7 5.89 -9.77 12.24
CA SER A 7 6.93 -8.97 11.61
C SER A 7 7.95 -9.84 10.87
N SER A 8 8.32 -9.42 9.66
CA SER A 8 9.27 -10.13 8.80
C SER A 8 10.26 -9.15 8.15
N ALA A 9 11.38 -9.68 7.63
CA ALA A 9 12.32 -8.90 6.82
C ALA A 9 11.82 -8.85 5.37
N GLY A 10 11.51 -7.65 4.88
CA GLY A 10 11.00 -7.43 3.52
C GLY A 10 11.52 -6.12 2.92
N ASP A 11 11.05 -5.82 1.71
CA ASP A 11 11.35 -4.55 1.06
C ASP A 11 10.54 -3.42 1.72
N ILE A 12 11.24 -2.38 2.16
CA ILE A 12 10.63 -1.22 2.83
C ILE A 12 9.51 -0.57 2.01
N ARG A 13 9.60 -0.60 0.67
CA ARG A 13 8.59 0.00 -0.23
C ARG A 13 7.24 -0.69 -0.12
N ALA A 14 7.21 -1.97 0.25
CA ALA A 14 6.00 -2.73 0.52
C ALA A 14 5.22 -2.12 1.70
N ASP A 15 5.90 -1.83 2.80
CA ASP A 15 5.29 -1.26 4.01
C ASP A 15 4.81 0.18 3.79
N VAL A 16 5.57 0.95 3.00
CA VAL A 16 5.18 2.32 2.61
C VAL A 16 3.91 2.28 1.77
N TYR A 17 3.84 1.42 0.75
CA TYR A 17 2.64 1.31 -0.07
C TYR A 17 1.44 0.81 0.75
N ARG A 18 1.64 -0.16 1.65
CA ARG A 18 0.56 -0.66 2.53
C ARG A 18 -0.04 0.46 3.38
N THR A 19 0.80 1.31 3.96
CA THR A 19 0.36 2.46 4.77
C THR A 19 -0.35 3.50 3.90
N TYR A 20 0.18 3.79 2.71
CA TYR A 20 -0.46 4.67 1.73
C TYR A 20 -1.85 4.16 1.33
N LEU A 21 -1.97 2.87 1.01
CA LEU A 21 -3.21 2.21 0.61
C LEU A 21 -4.27 2.33 1.72
N LEU A 22 -3.88 2.12 2.98
CA LEU A 22 -4.76 2.28 4.14
C LEU A 22 -5.23 3.74 4.28
N TYR A 23 -4.32 4.72 4.25
CA TYR A 23 -4.69 6.13 4.37
C TYR A 23 -5.59 6.59 3.22
N SER A 24 -5.38 6.07 2.01
CA SER A 24 -6.18 6.43 0.84
C SER A 24 -7.66 6.04 0.96
N GLN A 25 -8.01 5.10 1.85
CA GLN A 25 -9.40 4.75 2.14
C GLN A 25 -10.13 5.87 2.89
N PHE A 26 -9.39 6.64 3.69
CA PHE A 26 -9.94 7.70 4.53
C PHE A 26 -9.76 9.09 3.90
N SER A 27 -8.59 9.37 3.32
CA SER A 27 -8.27 10.64 2.69
C SER A 27 -7.11 10.50 1.70
N SER A 28 -7.37 10.86 0.45
CA SER A 28 -6.33 10.93 -0.59
C SER A 28 -5.27 12.00 -0.27
N GLU A 29 -5.66 13.11 0.34
CA GLU A 29 -4.74 14.18 0.77
C GLU A 29 -3.78 13.67 1.84
N LEU A 30 -4.29 12.96 2.86
CA LEU A 30 -3.48 12.36 3.92
C LEU A 30 -2.50 11.33 3.34
N ALA A 31 -3.00 10.45 2.45
CA ALA A 31 -2.17 9.44 1.80
C ALA A 31 -1.03 10.07 0.98
N ASN A 32 -1.37 11.07 0.16
CA ASN A 32 -0.39 11.78 -0.67
C ASN A 32 0.63 12.58 0.15
N MET A 33 0.19 13.20 1.26
CA MET A 33 1.09 13.87 2.19
C MET A 33 2.05 12.89 2.87
N TYR A 34 1.54 11.75 3.35
CA TYR A 34 2.36 10.68 3.93
C TYR A 34 3.43 10.21 2.95
N LEU A 35 3.02 9.84 1.73
CA LEU A 35 3.93 9.32 0.72
C LEU A 35 5.02 10.33 0.38
N ARG A 36 4.63 11.60 0.14
CA ARG A 36 5.58 12.68 -0.14
C ARG A 36 6.62 12.83 0.97
N LEU A 37 6.18 12.99 2.22
CA LEU A 37 7.08 13.18 3.36
C LEU A 37 8.00 11.98 3.58
N TYR A 38 7.50 10.76 3.35
CA TYR A 38 8.30 9.55 3.47
C TYR A 38 9.38 9.49 2.38
N CYS A 39 8.99 9.69 1.12
CA CYS A 39 9.90 9.70 -0.02
C CYS A 39 10.98 10.79 0.11
N GLU A 40 10.61 12.00 0.54
CA GLU A 40 11.56 13.10 0.77
C GLU A 40 12.66 12.73 1.80
N LYS A 41 12.27 12.05 2.90
CA LYS A 41 13.21 11.67 3.97
C LYS A 41 14.05 10.45 3.62
N SER A 42 13.48 9.49 2.91
CA SER A 42 14.12 8.20 2.56
C SER A 42 14.87 8.25 1.24
N ARG A 43 14.67 9.29 0.42
CA ARG A 43 15.16 9.43 -0.96
C ARG A 43 14.62 8.36 -1.92
N LEU A 44 13.54 7.67 -1.55
CA LEU A 44 12.82 6.77 -2.44
C LEU A 44 11.97 7.58 -3.43
N LEU A 45 11.85 7.09 -4.67
CA LEU A 45 10.90 7.65 -5.62
C LEU A 45 9.51 7.08 -5.36
N SER A 46 8.47 7.92 -5.42
CA SER A 46 7.09 7.45 -5.30
C SER A 46 6.76 6.33 -6.30
N SER A 47 7.32 6.40 -7.51
CA SER A 47 7.15 5.35 -8.54
C SER A 47 7.69 3.99 -8.09
N GLU A 48 8.77 3.93 -7.32
CA GLU A 48 9.30 2.68 -6.77
C GLU A 48 8.37 2.10 -5.70
N VAL A 49 7.69 2.97 -4.94
CA VAL A 49 6.66 2.55 -3.98
C VAL A 49 5.44 2.01 -4.72
N PHE A 50 4.97 2.69 -5.77
CA PHE A 50 3.80 2.28 -6.54
C PHE A 50 3.99 0.97 -7.31
N GLN A 51 5.23 0.52 -7.58
CA GLN A 51 5.48 -0.83 -8.13
C GLN A 51 4.96 -1.95 -7.23
N TRP A 52 4.80 -1.71 -5.92
CA TRP A 52 4.27 -2.68 -4.97
C TRP A 52 2.73 -2.74 -4.94
N ALA A 53 2.06 -1.87 -5.71
CA ALA A 53 0.61 -1.77 -5.73
C ALA A 53 -0.14 -3.10 -5.95
N PRO A 54 0.12 -3.88 -7.03
CA PRO A 54 -0.63 -5.11 -7.28
C PRO A 54 -0.37 -6.19 -6.22
N ILE A 55 0.87 -6.31 -5.72
CA ILE A 55 1.25 -7.32 -4.72
C ILE A 55 0.53 -7.04 -3.40
N ILE A 56 0.56 -5.79 -2.94
CA ILE A 56 -0.06 -5.40 -1.67
C ILE A 56 -1.59 -5.40 -1.77
N ALA A 57 -2.16 -4.96 -2.90
CA ALA A 57 -3.60 -5.06 -3.12
C ALA A 57 -4.08 -6.52 -3.12
N GLY A 58 -3.35 -7.43 -3.76
CA GLY A 58 -3.64 -8.86 -3.74
C GLY A 58 -3.54 -9.48 -2.34
N ALA A 59 -2.46 -9.17 -1.61
CA ALA A 59 -2.31 -9.60 -0.23
C ALA A 59 -3.46 -9.10 0.65
N ARG A 60 -3.81 -7.81 0.53
CA ARG A 60 -4.90 -7.18 1.27
C ARG A 60 -6.27 -7.80 0.95
N LEU A 61 -6.50 -8.15 -0.31
CA LEU A 61 -7.71 -8.86 -0.74
C LEU A 61 -7.81 -10.24 -0.07
N SER A 62 -6.69 -10.96 0.06
CA SER A 62 -6.64 -12.28 0.69
C SER A 62 -6.89 -12.29 2.21
N GLU A 63 -6.63 -11.17 2.88
CA GLU A 63 -6.91 -11.01 4.32
C GLU A 63 -8.41 -10.92 4.64
N ASN A 64 -9.26 -10.73 3.63
CA ASN A 64 -10.72 -10.71 3.72
C ASN A 64 -11.25 -9.79 4.84
N VAL A 65 -10.66 -8.60 4.97
CA VAL A 65 -11.05 -7.62 5.99
C VAL A 65 -12.34 -6.90 5.57
N SER A 66 -13.36 -6.96 6.43
CA SER A 66 -14.72 -6.48 6.13
C SER A 66 -14.83 -4.97 5.86
N SER A 67 -13.90 -4.16 6.39
CA SER A 67 -13.87 -2.72 6.14
C SER A 67 -13.22 -2.34 4.81
N GLU A 68 -12.67 -3.31 4.08
CA GLU A 68 -11.95 -3.08 2.83
C GLU A 68 -12.89 -3.16 1.62
N ASN A 69 -12.68 -2.28 0.64
CA ASN A 69 -13.42 -2.36 -0.63
C ASN A 69 -12.69 -3.30 -1.61
N SER A 70 -13.22 -4.52 -1.76
CA SER A 70 -12.65 -5.56 -2.62
C SER A 70 -12.63 -5.16 -4.11
N GLU A 71 -13.62 -4.40 -4.58
CA GLU A 71 -13.68 -3.91 -5.97
C GLU A 71 -12.53 -2.94 -6.24
N ARG A 72 -12.28 -2.00 -5.33
CA ARG A 72 -11.14 -1.08 -5.42
C ARG A 72 -9.80 -1.82 -5.47
N LEU A 73 -9.63 -2.88 -4.69
CA LEU A 73 -8.40 -3.69 -4.73
C LEU A 73 -8.24 -4.42 -6.08
N MET A 74 -9.33 -4.94 -6.63
CA MET A 74 -9.34 -5.57 -7.95
C MET A 74 -9.06 -4.57 -9.08
N GLU A 75 -9.54 -3.33 -8.98
CA GLU A 75 -9.19 -2.24 -9.90
C GLU A 75 -7.68 -1.95 -9.86
N ILE A 76 -7.09 -1.88 -8.66
CA ILE A 76 -5.64 -1.71 -8.52
C ILE A 76 -4.91 -2.89 -9.17
N ILE A 77 -5.29 -4.13 -8.88
CA ILE A 77 -4.62 -5.31 -9.46
C ILE A 77 -4.71 -5.30 -10.99
N SER A 78 -5.90 -5.07 -11.55
CA SER A 78 -6.13 -5.10 -13.00
C SER A 78 -5.39 -3.97 -13.73
N HIS A 79 -5.19 -2.82 -13.09
CA HIS A 79 -4.40 -1.72 -13.67
C HIS A 79 -2.94 -2.10 -13.95
N TYR A 80 -2.32 -2.90 -13.07
CA TYR A 80 -0.91 -3.29 -13.20
C TYR A 80 -0.72 -4.67 -13.85
N CYS A 81 -1.73 -5.54 -13.76
CA CYS A 81 -1.72 -6.88 -14.31
C CYS A 81 -2.99 -7.10 -15.14
N PRO A 82 -3.08 -6.49 -16.34
CA PRO A 82 -4.22 -6.72 -17.22
C PRO A 82 -4.25 -8.20 -17.63
N LEU A 83 -5.41 -8.83 -17.44
CA LEU A 83 -5.68 -10.20 -17.88
C LEU A 83 -5.85 -10.28 -19.39
#